data_AF-A0A0G1WEJ9-F1
#
_entry.id   AF-A0A0G1WEJ9-F1
#
_cell.length_a   1.000
_cell.length_b   1.000
_cell.length_c   1.000
_cell.angle_alpha   90.00
_cell.angle_beta   90.00
_cell.angle_gamma   90.00
#
_symmetry.space_group_name_H-M   'P 1'
#
loop_
_entity.id
_entity.type
_entity.pdbx_description
1 polymer ?
#
loop_
_entity_poly.entity_id
_entity_poly.type
_entity_poly.pdbx_seq_one_letter_code
_entity_poly.pdbx_strand_id
1 'polypeptide(L)'
;MIELTMKRKLALFLVFLGLLAAVVGVVKLLTGRSGKLGELRVESAPPASVFLDNKHLGRTPFKDKVQAGEYTIKIVPEGTTPQLASWQGQISVGANLLTYVNANLAESELASAVDVLWLEKISGKLAELSITTNPDGASVLVDDETKGVTPLSLTDISTGDHSVTVTSPGFLSRTIKIKITPGYRVISSLKLALSAAGVPTPTPTPETTSMPTPTKAPKATPTKTATSSASTQPDPAKPFVIIKDTPTGFLRVRMEPTTSATESGRVNPGEKYHLEDTKSGWYQIKYDGTRLGWISGQYAEKVE
;
A
#
# COMPACT_ATOMS: atom_id res chain seq x y z
N MET A 1 56.00 -36.79 -47.30
CA MET A 1 55.06 -35.64 -47.24
C MET A 1 53.63 -36.02 -46.78
N ILE A 2 53.13 -37.22 -47.04
CA ILE A 2 51.74 -37.63 -46.73
C ILE A 2 51.49 -37.80 -45.22
N GLU A 3 52.43 -38.38 -44.48
CA GLU A 3 52.36 -38.60 -43.03
C GLU A 3 52.14 -37.32 -42.20
N LEU A 4 52.82 -36.22 -42.58
CA LEU A 4 52.73 -34.94 -41.88
C LEU A 4 51.35 -34.28 -42.06
N THR A 5 50.69 -34.54 -43.20
CA THR A 5 49.34 -34.02 -43.48
C THR A 5 48.25 -34.76 -42.70
N MET A 6 48.41 -36.06 -42.43
CA MET A 6 47.45 -36.82 -41.61
C MET A 6 47.52 -36.42 -40.14
N LYS A 7 48.73 -36.27 -39.57
CA LYS A 7 48.93 -35.83 -38.17
C LYS A 7 48.34 -34.44 -37.93
N ARG A 8 48.46 -33.54 -38.90
CA ARG A 8 47.92 -32.17 -38.83
C ARG A 8 46.39 -32.15 -38.94
N LYS A 9 45.79 -33.00 -39.80
CA LYS A 9 44.33 -33.18 -39.90
C LYS A 9 43.74 -33.80 -38.62
N LEU A 10 44.43 -34.78 -38.04
CA LEU A 10 44.02 -35.41 -36.78
C LEU A 10 44.08 -34.42 -35.61
N ALA A 11 45.13 -33.61 -35.52
CA ALA A 11 45.24 -32.56 -34.51
C ALA A 11 44.11 -31.53 -34.62
N LEU A 12 43.79 -31.07 -35.84
CA LEU A 12 42.66 -30.15 -36.08
C LEU A 12 41.31 -30.77 -35.72
N PHE A 13 41.11 -32.06 -36.03
CA PHE A 13 39.90 -32.78 -35.67
C PHE A 13 39.72 -32.89 -34.15
N LEU A 14 40.78 -33.19 -33.41
CA LEU A 14 40.74 -33.26 -31.94
C LEU A 14 40.46 -31.89 -31.29
N VAL A 15 41.04 -30.82 -31.83
CA VAL A 15 40.75 -29.44 -31.38
C VAL A 15 39.28 -29.09 -31.64
N PHE A 16 38.75 -29.42 -32.83
CA PHE A 16 37.35 -29.21 -33.16
C PHE A 16 36.41 -29.99 -32.23
N LEU A 17 36.74 -31.25 -31.94
CA LEU A 17 35.96 -32.09 -31.03
C LEU A 17 35.97 -31.56 -29.59
N GLY A 18 37.12 -31.04 -29.13
CA GLY A 18 37.23 -30.37 -27.83
C GLY A 18 36.40 -29.09 -27.75
N LEU A 19 36.39 -28.28 -28.82
CA LEU A 19 35.59 -27.07 -28.91
C LEU A 19 34.08 -27.39 -28.94
N LEU A 20 33.69 -28.42 -29.68
CA LEU A 20 32.32 -28.92 -29.70
C LEU A 20 31.87 -29.41 -28.31
N ALA A 21 32.73 -30.17 -27.61
CA ALA A 21 32.45 -30.62 -26.25
C ALA A 21 32.35 -29.44 -25.26
N ALA A 22 33.17 -28.40 -25.41
CA ALA A 22 33.08 -27.18 -24.61
C ALA A 22 31.77 -26.43 -24.87
N VAL A 23 31.35 -26.28 -26.14
CA VAL A 23 30.06 -25.66 -26.49
C VAL A 23 28.91 -26.48 -25.92
N VAL A 24 28.92 -27.81 -26.05
CA VAL A 24 27.90 -28.69 -25.46
C VAL A 24 27.91 -28.60 -23.93
N GLY A 25 29.08 -28.49 -23.31
CA GLY A 25 29.24 -28.30 -21.87
C GLY A 25 28.68 -26.97 -21.39
N VAL A 26 28.94 -25.88 -22.11
CA VAL A 26 28.39 -24.54 -21.85
C VAL A 26 26.87 -24.54 -22.07
N VAL A 27 26.38 -25.12 -23.17
CA VAL A 27 24.95 -25.25 -23.43
C VAL A 27 24.30 -26.08 -22.32
N LYS A 28 24.84 -27.23 -21.92
CA LYS A 28 24.33 -28.00 -20.77
C LYS A 28 24.44 -27.25 -19.43
N LEU A 29 25.44 -26.40 -19.24
CA LEU A 29 25.55 -25.57 -18.04
C LEU A 29 24.51 -24.43 -18.03
N LEU A 30 24.15 -23.92 -19.21
CA LEU A 30 23.11 -22.91 -19.40
C LEU A 30 21.69 -23.51 -19.41
N THR A 31 21.52 -24.74 -19.91
CA THR A 31 20.22 -25.44 -20.01
C THR A 31 19.96 -26.40 -18.84
N GLY A 32 20.98 -26.73 -18.05
CA GLY A 32 20.94 -27.73 -16.97
C GLY A 32 20.63 -27.19 -15.58
N ARG A 33 20.35 -25.89 -15.44
CA ARG A 33 19.67 -25.38 -14.24
C ARG A 33 18.19 -25.67 -14.38
N SER A 34 17.78 -26.92 -14.12
CA SER A 34 16.40 -27.17 -13.72
C SER A 34 16.17 -26.35 -12.45
N GLY A 35 15.62 -25.16 -12.62
CA GLY A 35 15.42 -24.23 -11.51
C GLY A 35 14.56 -24.91 -10.45
N LYS A 36 14.85 -24.60 -9.19
CA LYS A 36 14.06 -25.11 -8.08
C LYS A 36 12.63 -24.60 -8.27
N LEU A 37 11.63 -25.47 -8.10
CA LEU A 37 10.23 -25.11 -8.23
C LEU A 37 9.69 -24.58 -6.89
N GLY A 38 8.78 -23.61 -6.93
CA GLY A 38 7.88 -23.22 -5.84
C GLY A 38 6.43 -23.51 -6.22
N GLU A 39 5.51 -23.34 -5.28
CA GLU A 39 4.07 -23.48 -5.51
C GLU A 39 3.43 -22.09 -5.57
N LEU A 40 2.70 -21.80 -6.65
CA LEU A 40 1.92 -20.58 -6.78
C LEU A 40 0.44 -20.92 -6.62
N ARG A 41 -0.22 -20.27 -5.66
CA ARG A 41 -1.67 -20.35 -5.47
C ARG A 41 -2.28 -18.97 -5.67
N VAL A 42 -3.27 -18.88 -6.55
CA VAL A 42 -3.97 -17.64 -6.86
C VAL A 42 -5.47 -17.85 -6.73
N GLU A 43 -6.10 -17.03 -5.90
CA GLU A 43 -7.53 -16.96 -5.72
C GLU A 43 -8.04 -15.59 -6.17
N SER A 44 -9.27 -15.54 -6.68
CA SER A 44 -9.91 -14.26 -6.94
C SER A 44 -11.43 -14.36 -6.87
N ALA A 45 -12.04 -13.22 -6.55
CA ALA A 45 -13.46 -13.01 -6.67
C ALA A 45 -13.71 -11.68 -7.42
N PRO A 46 -14.44 -11.69 -8.55
CA PRO A 46 -14.92 -12.87 -9.29
C PRO A 46 -13.78 -13.70 -9.93
N PRO A 47 -14.10 -14.85 -10.57
CA PRO A 47 -13.12 -15.63 -11.32
C PRO A 47 -12.38 -14.81 -12.38
N ALA A 48 -11.10 -15.10 -12.56
CA ALA A 48 -10.19 -14.32 -13.38
C ALA A 48 -9.17 -15.21 -14.09
N SER A 49 -8.66 -14.76 -15.24
CA SER A 49 -7.48 -15.33 -15.88
C SER A 49 -6.22 -14.84 -15.15
N VAL A 50 -5.25 -15.74 -14.99
CA VAL A 50 -3.96 -15.51 -14.33
C VAL A 50 -2.85 -15.51 -15.39
N PHE A 51 -2.04 -14.46 -15.39
CA PHE A 51 -0.85 -14.31 -16.22
C PHE A 51 0.37 -14.10 -15.34
N LEU A 52 1.50 -14.71 -15.74
CA LEU A 52 2.79 -14.55 -15.09
C LEU A 52 3.82 -14.16 -16.15
N ASP A 53 4.44 -12.99 -16.02
CA ASP A 53 5.30 -12.36 -17.04
C ASP A 53 4.64 -12.37 -18.43
N ASN A 54 3.36 -11.96 -18.47
CA ASN A 54 2.51 -11.94 -19.66
C ASN A 54 2.17 -13.33 -20.25
N LYS A 55 2.69 -14.44 -19.70
CA LYS A 55 2.29 -15.79 -20.08
C LYS A 55 1.00 -16.17 -19.35
N HIS A 56 -0.04 -16.53 -20.10
CA HIS A 56 -1.28 -17.06 -19.53
C HIS A 56 -1.04 -18.41 -18.87
N LEU A 57 -1.38 -18.53 -17.58
CA LEU A 57 -1.22 -19.76 -16.80
C LEU A 57 -2.53 -20.53 -16.66
N GLY A 58 -3.67 -19.85 -16.55
CA GLY A 58 -4.97 -20.49 -16.35
C GLY A 58 -5.98 -19.56 -15.68
N ARG A 59 -6.98 -20.13 -15.01
CA ARG A 59 -8.07 -19.42 -14.34
C ARG A 59 -8.02 -19.60 -12.83
N THR A 60 -8.51 -18.62 -12.07
CA THR A 60 -8.70 -18.76 -10.63
C THR A 60 -9.92 -19.64 -10.32
N PRO A 61 -9.88 -20.45 -9.23
CA PRO A 61 -8.70 -20.69 -8.40
C PRO A 61 -7.60 -21.46 -9.18
N PHE A 62 -6.38 -20.95 -9.10
CA PHE A 62 -5.21 -21.50 -9.79
C PHE A 62 -4.20 -22.04 -8.77
N LYS A 63 -3.63 -23.21 -9.07
CA LYS A 63 -2.59 -23.84 -8.25
C LYS A 63 -1.67 -24.66 -9.13
N ASP A 64 -0.39 -24.29 -9.19
CA ASP A 64 0.62 -25.07 -9.92
C ASP A 64 2.04 -24.79 -9.41
N LYS A 65 3.00 -25.63 -9.82
CA LYS A 65 4.42 -25.42 -9.59
C LYS A 65 5.00 -24.46 -10.62
N VAL A 66 5.72 -23.46 -10.15
CA VAL A 66 6.37 -22.42 -10.97
C VAL A 66 7.87 -22.41 -10.65
N GLN A 67 8.72 -22.09 -11.63
CA GLN A 67 10.16 -21.92 -11.40
C GLN A 67 10.38 -20.84 -10.33
N ALA A 68 11.33 -21.03 -9.41
CA ALA A 68 11.64 -20.02 -8.42
C ALA A 68 12.24 -18.77 -9.09
N GLY A 69 11.79 -17.59 -8.67
CA GLY A 69 12.19 -16.31 -9.27
C GLY A 69 11.22 -15.18 -8.93
N GLU A 70 11.58 -13.98 -9.37
CA GLU A 70 10.72 -12.79 -9.33
C GLU A 70 9.85 -12.75 -10.59
N TYR A 71 8.59 -12.39 -10.43
CA TYR A 71 7.62 -12.34 -11.51
C TYR A 71 6.70 -11.15 -11.40
N THR A 72 6.22 -10.70 -12.55
CA THR A 72 5.05 -9.83 -12.62
C THR A 72 3.80 -10.68 -12.83
N ILE A 73 2.90 -10.71 -11.84
CA ILE A 73 1.60 -11.36 -11.96
C ILE A 73 0.55 -10.34 -12.45
N LYS A 74 -0.33 -10.77 -13.35
CA LYS A 74 -1.50 -10.01 -13.78
C LYS A 74 -2.76 -10.88 -13.67
N ILE A 75 -3.80 -10.34 -13.04
CA ILE A 75 -5.08 -11.01 -12.81
C ILE A 75 -6.16 -10.21 -13.56
N VAL A 76 -6.85 -10.87 -14.48
CA VAL A 76 -7.84 -10.25 -15.38
C VAL A 76 -9.20 -10.89 -15.17
N PRO A 77 -10.22 -10.17 -14.67
CA PRO A 77 -11.54 -10.73 -14.42
C PRO A 77 -12.20 -11.19 -15.72
N GLU A 78 -12.92 -12.33 -15.68
CA GLU A 78 -13.56 -12.92 -16.86
C GLU A 78 -15.07 -12.65 -16.90
N GLY A 79 -15.58 -12.30 -18.08
CA GLY A 79 -17.02 -12.41 -18.40
C GLY A 79 -17.96 -11.51 -17.60
N THR A 80 -17.47 -10.43 -16.99
CA THR A 80 -18.30 -9.54 -16.18
C THR A 80 -18.82 -8.34 -16.96
N THR A 81 -20.09 -8.00 -16.75
CA THR A 81 -20.67 -6.69 -17.08
C THR A 81 -21.23 -6.11 -15.78
N PRO A 82 -20.75 -4.94 -15.30
CA PRO A 82 -19.75 -4.07 -15.90
C PRO A 82 -18.34 -4.69 -15.98
N GLN A 83 -17.49 -4.13 -16.86
CA GLN A 83 -16.09 -4.52 -16.97
C GLN A 83 -15.36 -4.17 -15.67
N LEU A 84 -14.74 -5.17 -15.04
CA LEU A 84 -13.96 -4.97 -13.82
C LEU A 84 -12.50 -4.65 -14.15
N ALA A 85 -11.83 -3.98 -13.22
CA ALA A 85 -10.42 -3.62 -13.36
C ALA A 85 -9.52 -4.84 -13.19
N SER A 86 -8.52 -4.99 -14.07
CA SER A 86 -7.44 -5.95 -13.84
C SER A 86 -6.47 -5.42 -12.80
N TRP A 87 -5.82 -6.32 -12.06
CA TRP A 87 -4.72 -5.97 -11.18
C TRP A 87 -3.40 -6.57 -11.66
N GLN A 88 -2.29 -5.87 -11.40
CA GLN A 88 -0.94 -6.32 -11.69
C GLN A 88 0.00 -5.98 -10.53
N GLY A 89 0.91 -6.88 -10.21
CA GLY A 89 1.88 -6.70 -9.12
C GLY A 89 3.14 -7.54 -9.27
N GLN A 90 4.15 -7.23 -8.47
CA GLN A 90 5.37 -8.05 -8.35
C GLN A 90 5.19 -9.11 -7.28
N ILE A 91 5.67 -10.32 -7.54
CA ILE A 91 5.70 -11.44 -6.59
C ILE A 91 7.05 -12.16 -6.66
N SER A 92 7.44 -12.77 -5.55
CA SER A 92 8.56 -13.72 -5.51
C SER A 92 8.03 -15.14 -5.32
N VAL A 93 8.58 -16.10 -6.07
CA VAL A 93 8.33 -17.53 -5.90
C VAL A 93 9.61 -18.19 -5.38
N GLY A 94 9.55 -18.67 -4.14
CA GLY A 94 10.67 -19.33 -3.48
C GLY A 94 10.75 -20.84 -3.76
N ALA A 95 11.96 -21.39 -3.71
CA ALA A 95 12.20 -22.83 -3.89
C ALA A 95 11.54 -23.68 -2.79
N ASN A 96 10.61 -24.56 -3.19
CA ASN A 96 9.75 -25.37 -2.31
C ASN A 96 8.92 -24.53 -1.33
N LEU A 97 8.67 -23.26 -1.67
CA LEU A 97 7.85 -22.35 -0.88
C LEU A 97 6.56 -22.02 -1.60
N LEU A 98 5.55 -21.67 -0.81
CA LEU A 98 4.27 -21.20 -1.30
C LEU A 98 4.32 -19.68 -1.49
N THR A 99 3.87 -19.25 -2.66
CA THR A 99 3.44 -17.87 -2.91
C THR A 99 1.93 -17.87 -3.09
N TYR A 100 1.25 -17.05 -2.30
CA TYR A 100 -0.20 -16.96 -2.27
C TYR A 100 -0.65 -15.57 -2.70
N VAL A 101 -1.61 -15.51 -3.61
CA VAL A 101 -2.23 -14.27 -4.07
C VAL A 101 -3.75 -14.42 -3.97
N ASN A 102 -4.42 -13.44 -3.37
CA ASN A 102 -5.87 -13.38 -3.31
C ASN A 102 -6.35 -12.01 -3.79
N ALA A 103 -7.21 -11.97 -4.81
CA ALA A 103 -7.68 -10.72 -5.39
C ALA A 103 -9.22 -10.60 -5.34
N ASN A 104 -9.71 -9.62 -4.59
CA ASN A 104 -11.10 -9.18 -4.65
C ASN A 104 -11.18 -8.01 -5.63
N LEU A 105 -11.62 -8.30 -6.86
CA LEU A 105 -11.62 -7.35 -7.97
C LEU A 105 -12.95 -6.61 -8.06
N ALA A 106 -12.86 -5.30 -8.27
CA ALA A 106 -13.99 -4.39 -8.40
C ALA A 106 -13.93 -3.61 -9.72
N GLU A 107 -14.93 -2.76 -9.96
CA GLU A 107 -15.05 -1.95 -11.18
C GLU A 107 -13.85 -1.02 -11.40
N SER A 108 -13.22 -0.56 -10.31
CA SER A 108 -11.99 0.21 -10.35
C SER A 108 -10.87 -0.49 -9.58
N GLU A 109 -9.63 -0.18 -9.97
CA GLU A 109 -8.47 -0.70 -9.28
C GLU A 109 -8.39 -0.18 -7.84
N LEU A 110 -8.87 1.03 -7.56
CA LEU A 110 -8.89 1.60 -6.20
C LEU A 110 -9.89 0.88 -5.29
N ALA A 111 -11.00 0.38 -5.85
CA ALA A 111 -11.99 -0.39 -5.11
C ALA A 111 -11.62 -1.88 -4.99
N SER A 112 -10.51 -2.31 -5.60
CA SER A 112 -10.05 -3.71 -5.55
C SER A 112 -9.10 -3.90 -4.37
N ALA A 113 -9.25 -5.03 -3.67
CA ALA A 113 -8.33 -5.45 -2.60
C ALA A 113 -7.51 -6.65 -3.05
N VAL A 114 -6.21 -6.67 -2.73
CA VAL A 114 -5.32 -7.77 -3.11
C VAL A 114 -4.37 -8.10 -1.97
N ASP A 115 -4.31 -9.37 -1.61
CA ASP A 115 -3.37 -9.92 -0.64
C ASP A 115 -2.29 -10.70 -1.39
N VAL A 116 -1.01 -10.36 -1.19
CA VAL A 116 0.14 -11.06 -1.74
C VAL A 116 1.04 -11.52 -0.61
N LEU A 117 1.30 -12.82 -0.53
CA LEU A 117 2.09 -13.43 0.51
C LEU A 117 3.16 -14.35 -0.08
N TRP A 118 4.40 -14.20 0.34
CA TRP A 118 5.47 -15.15 0.04
C TRP A 118 6.40 -15.33 1.23
N LEU A 119 7.19 -16.40 1.19
CA LEU A 119 8.17 -16.71 2.21
C LEU A 119 9.58 -16.47 1.67
N GLU A 120 10.41 -15.89 2.50
CA GLU A 120 11.86 -15.81 2.30
C GLU A 120 12.56 -16.60 3.40
N LYS A 121 13.58 -17.37 3.02
CA LYS A 121 14.41 -18.08 4.00
C LYS A 121 15.38 -17.10 4.64
N ILE A 122 15.46 -17.10 5.96
CA ILE A 122 16.42 -16.29 6.72
C ILE A 122 17.52 -17.17 7.32
N SER A 123 18.66 -16.57 7.67
CA SER A 123 19.80 -17.26 8.25
C SER A 123 19.61 -17.63 9.73
N GLY A 124 18.70 -16.95 10.42
CA GLY A 124 18.37 -17.17 11.83
C GLY A 124 17.40 -18.34 12.07
N LYS A 125 17.20 -18.67 13.35
CA LYS A 125 16.18 -19.65 13.79
C LYS A 125 14.85 -18.99 14.17
N LEU A 126 14.83 -17.67 14.29
CA LEU A 126 13.63 -16.90 14.60
C LEU A 126 12.67 -16.92 13.41
N ALA A 127 11.47 -16.40 13.63
CA ALA A 127 10.50 -16.17 12.57
C ALA A 127 10.23 -14.68 12.47
N GLU A 128 10.05 -14.21 11.23
CA GLU A 128 9.87 -12.80 10.95
C GLU A 128 8.60 -12.56 10.13
N LEU A 129 8.01 -11.39 10.31
CA LEU A 129 6.86 -10.93 9.53
C LEU A 129 7.12 -9.51 9.03
N SER A 130 7.05 -9.32 7.71
CA SER A 130 7.10 -8.01 7.08
C SER A 130 5.74 -7.71 6.45
N ILE A 131 5.17 -6.55 6.78
CA ILE A 131 3.84 -6.14 6.32
C ILE A 131 3.96 -4.78 5.64
N THR A 132 3.45 -4.70 4.42
CA THR A 132 3.30 -3.48 3.63
C THR A 132 1.86 -3.36 3.16
N THR A 133 1.36 -2.12 3.03
CA THR A 133 0.02 -1.88 2.48
C THR A 133 0.04 -0.82 1.39
N ASN A 134 -0.97 -0.84 0.54
CA ASN A 134 -1.30 0.28 -0.34
C ASN A 134 -2.74 0.72 -0.04
N PRO A 135 -2.96 1.92 0.53
CA PRO A 135 -1.97 2.94 0.85
C PRO A 135 -1.04 2.54 2.02
N ASP A 136 0.13 3.17 2.08
CA ASP A 136 1.04 3.07 3.24
C ASP A 136 0.43 3.70 4.50
N GLY A 137 1.05 3.46 5.67
CA GLY A 137 0.62 4.04 6.94
C GLY A 137 -0.63 3.41 7.57
N ALA A 138 -1.04 2.22 7.14
CA ALA A 138 -2.15 1.50 7.77
C ALA A 138 -1.75 1.01 9.17
N SER A 139 -2.67 1.10 10.14
CA SER A 139 -2.50 0.50 11.47
C SER A 139 -2.53 -1.02 11.38
N VAL A 140 -1.62 -1.69 12.08
CA VAL A 140 -1.46 -3.15 12.09
C VAL A 140 -1.76 -3.70 13.48
N LEU A 141 -2.68 -4.65 13.54
CA LEU A 141 -2.92 -5.51 14.69
C LEU A 141 -2.50 -6.94 14.36
N VAL A 142 -1.81 -7.60 15.28
CA VAL A 142 -1.49 -9.03 15.21
C VAL A 142 -2.11 -9.69 16.43
N ASP A 143 -3.00 -10.65 16.20
CA ASP A 143 -3.80 -11.32 17.24
C ASP A 143 -4.51 -10.33 18.18
N ASP A 144 -5.18 -9.35 17.55
CA ASP A 144 -5.90 -8.25 18.21
C ASP A 144 -5.05 -7.28 19.03
N GLU A 145 -3.71 -7.43 19.02
CA GLU A 145 -2.77 -6.51 19.67
C GLU A 145 -2.15 -5.54 18.64
N THR A 146 -2.21 -4.24 18.90
CA THR A 146 -1.61 -3.22 18.03
C THR A 146 -0.09 -3.33 18.01
N LYS A 147 0.50 -3.58 16.83
CA LYS A 147 1.96 -3.72 16.63
C LYS A 147 2.62 -2.52 15.97
N GLY A 148 1.85 -1.62 15.35
CA GLY A 148 2.38 -0.39 14.76
C GLY A 148 1.63 0.04 13.49
N VAL A 149 2.35 0.66 12.57
CA VAL A 149 1.84 1.08 11.25
C VAL A 149 2.74 0.55 10.14
N THR A 150 2.19 0.31 8.95
CA THR A 150 2.95 -0.14 7.77
C THR A 150 3.79 0.98 7.14
N PRO A 151 4.97 0.68 6.57
CA PRO A 151 5.65 -0.61 6.56
C PRO A 151 6.11 -1.06 7.95
N LEU A 152 5.83 -2.32 8.31
CA LEU A 152 6.14 -2.88 9.63
C LEU A 152 6.95 -4.18 9.49
N SER A 153 8.00 -4.31 10.28
CA SER A 153 8.81 -5.53 10.37
C SER A 153 8.88 -6.01 11.82
N LEU A 154 8.44 -7.25 12.05
CA LEU A 154 8.51 -7.94 13.34
C LEU A 154 9.57 -9.03 13.24
N THR A 155 10.67 -8.90 14.00
CA THR A 155 11.87 -9.76 13.85
C THR A 155 11.89 -10.98 14.78
N ASP A 156 10.95 -11.06 15.72
CA ASP A 156 10.81 -12.16 16.68
C ASP A 156 9.33 -12.40 16.97
N ILE A 157 8.58 -12.71 15.92
CA ILE A 157 7.16 -13.08 16.05
C ILE A 157 7.07 -14.56 16.42
N SER A 158 6.12 -14.90 17.31
CA SER A 158 5.89 -16.30 17.69
C SER A 158 5.51 -17.15 16.48
N THR A 159 5.85 -18.43 16.53
CA THR A 159 5.55 -19.37 15.44
C THR A 159 4.15 -19.93 15.59
N GLY A 160 3.45 -20.17 14.49
CA GLY A 160 2.08 -20.67 14.52
C GLY A 160 1.17 -19.89 13.58
N ASP A 161 -0.14 -20.01 13.81
CA ASP A 161 -1.14 -19.25 13.07
C ASP A 161 -1.40 -17.91 13.75
N HIS A 162 -1.37 -16.84 12.97
CA HIS A 162 -1.62 -15.48 13.42
C HIS A 162 -2.72 -14.84 12.59
N SER A 163 -3.53 -14.00 13.24
CA SER A 163 -4.47 -13.10 12.58
C SER A 163 -3.83 -11.73 12.42
N VAL A 164 -3.71 -11.23 11.20
CA VAL A 164 -3.21 -9.88 10.92
C VAL A 164 -4.35 -9.03 10.40
N THR A 165 -4.66 -7.96 11.13
CA THR A 165 -5.67 -6.98 10.74
C THR A 165 -4.98 -5.66 10.41
N VAL A 166 -5.25 -5.13 9.21
CA VAL A 166 -4.78 -3.82 8.77
C VAL A 166 -5.95 -2.88 8.53
N THR A 167 -5.81 -1.63 8.95
CA THR A 167 -6.84 -0.59 8.79
C THR A 167 -6.23 0.73 8.37
N SER A 168 -6.84 1.39 7.39
CA SER A 168 -6.45 2.72 6.92
C SER A 168 -7.70 3.60 6.71
N PRO A 169 -7.68 4.88 7.12
CA PRO A 169 -8.83 5.77 6.95
C PRO A 169 -9.33 5.86 5.51
N GLY A 170 -10.62 5.65 5.31
CA GLY A 170 -11.25 5.66 3.97
C GLY A 170 -11.12 4.34 3.21
N PHE A 171 -10.47 3.31 3.78
CA PHE A 171 -10.33 1.98 3.18
C PHE A 171 -11.07 0.94 4.01
N LEU A 172 -11.44 -0.16 3.38
CA LEU A 172 -12.01 -1.32 4.06
C LEU A 172 -10.91 -2.01 4.88
N SER A 173 -11.19 -2.27 6.17
CA SER A 173 -10.33 -3.07 7.02
C SER A 173 -10.15 -4.48 6.43
N ARG A 174 -8.93 -5.00 6.52
CA ARG A 174 -8.57 -6.30 5.96
C ARG A 174 -7.96 -7.18 7.05
N THR A 175 -8.49 -8.38 7.20
CA THR A 175 -7.95 -9.39 8.11
C THR A 175 -7.53 -10.62 7.33
N ILE A 176 -6.28 -11.05 7.51
CA ILE A 176 -5.70 -12.23 6.88
C ILE A 176 -5.20 -13.20 7.96
N LYS A 177 -5.23 -14.49 7.66
CA LYS A 177 -4.62 -15.52 8.50
C LYS A 177 -3.30 -15.95 7.87
N ILE A 178 -2.23 -15.94 8.66
CA ILE A 178 -0.90 -16.29 8.19
C ILE A 178 -0.29 -17.35 9.11
N LYS A 179 0.49 -18.26 8.51
CA LYS A 179 1.26 -19.25 9.27
C LYS A 179 2.73 -18.81 9.33
N ILE A 180 3.19 -18.46 10.51
CA ILE A 180 4.56 -18.09 10.82
C ILE A 180 5.38 -19.35 11.10
N THR A 181 6.48 -19.54 10.36
CA THR A 181 7.34 -20.73 10.44
C THR A 181 8.76 -20.31 10.82
N PRO A 182 9.43 -21.01 11.77
CA PRO A 182 10.81 -20.67 12.14
C PRO A 182 11.79 -20.82 10.98
N GLY A 183 12.76 -19.91 10.91
CA GLY A 183 13.75 -19.84 9.83
C GLY A 183 13.23 -19.19 8.53
N TYR A 184 12.04 -18.60 8.57
CA TYR A 184 11.45 -17.86 7.46
C TYR A 184 10.97 -16.48 7.87
N ARG A 185 11.04 -15.55 6.93
CA ARG A 185 10.30 -14.29 6.93
C ARG A 185 9.07 -14.46 6.04
N VAL A 186 7.89 -14.22 6.59
CA VAL A 186 6.67 -14.04 5.79
C VAL A 186 6.63 -12.59 5.33
N ILE A 187 6.52 -12.37 4.03
CA ILE A 187 6.29 -11.04 3.46
C ILE A 187 4.84 -10.97 3.01
N SER A 188 4.14 -9.96 3.53
CA SER A 188 2.74 -9.68 3.26
C SER A 188 2.62 -8.29 2.64
N SER A 189 2.13 -8.23 1.41
CA SER A 189 1.81 -6.99 0.72
C SER A 189 0.31 -6.91 0.45
N LEU A 190 -0.34 -5.87 0.98
CA LEU A 190 -1.79 -5.76 1.04
C LEU A 190 -2.28 -4.48 0.36
N LYS A 191 -2.93 -4.60 -0.79
CA LYS A 191 -3.68 -3.49 -1.40
C LYS A 191 -5.07 -3.45 -0.77
N LEU A 192 -5.42 -2.33 -0.15
CA LEU A 192 -6.72 -2.13 0.47
C LEU A 192 -7.71 -1.53 -0.52
N ALA A 193 -8.96 -1.99 -0.46
CA ALA A 193 -10.04 -1.42 -1.25
C ALA A 193 -10.57 -0.13 -0.60
N LEU A 194 -10.78 0.90 -1.41
CA LEU A 194 -11.43 2.13 -0.97
C LEU A 194 -12.86 1.82 -0.47
N SER A 195 -13.23 2.34 0.69
CA SER A 195 -14.59 2.26 1.20
C SER A 195 -15.45 3.28 0.46
N ALA A 196 -16.51 2.82 -0.21
CA ALA A 196 -17.48 3.70 -0.87
C ALA A 196 -18.24 4.61 0.12
N ALA A 197 -18.15 4.34 1.43
CA ALA A 197 -18.71 5.18 2.49
C ALA A 197 -17.75 6.31 2.85
N GLY A 198 -17.69 7.33 2.00
CA GLY A 198 -17.07 8.62 2.31
C GLY A 198 -17.92 9.47 3.25
N VAL A 199 -18.28 8.98 4.44
CA VAL A 199 -18.76 9.76 5.60
C VAL A 199 -18.50 8.91 6.85
N PRO A 200 -17.74 9.36 7.86
CA PRO A 200 -17.89 8.77 9.18
C PRO A 200 -19.29 9.10 9.65
N THR A 201 -20.20 8.13 9.64
CA THR A 201 -21.39 8.20 10.50
C THR A 201 -20.84 8.39 11.91
N PRO A 202 -21.15 9.51 12.61
CA PRO A 202 -20.70 9.65 13.98
C PRO A 202 -21.23 8.45 14.75
N THR A 203 -20.31 7.72 15.40
CA THR A 203 -20.63 6.79 16.48
C THR A 203 -21.70 7.44 17.35
N PRO A 204 -22.82 6.78 17.67
CA PRO A 204 -23.82 7.36 18.55
C PRO A 204 -23.16 7.62 19.90
N THR A 205 -22.86 8.90 20.16
CA THR A 205 -22.53 9.36 21.49
C THR A 205 -23.70 8.96 22.38
N PRO A 206 -23.49 8.19 23.47
CA PRO A 206 -24.58 7.82 24.35
C PRO A 206 -25.28 9.08 24.85
N GLU A 207 -26.60 9.12 24.70
CA GLU A 207 -27.45 10.20 25.19
C GLU A 207 -27.25 10.37 26.69
N THR A 208 -26.56 11.43 27.09
CA THR A 208 -26.66 11.96 28.45
C THR A 208 -27.75 13.02 28.46
N THR A 209 -28.86 12.64 29.06
CA THR A 209 -29.96 13.50 29.48
C THR A 209 -29.50 14.77 30.22
N SER A 210 -30.11 15.91 29.86
CA SER A 210 -30.71 16.95 30.72
C SER A 210 -30.27 18.42 30.50
N MET A 211 -31.16 19.16 29.80
CA MET A 211 -31.75 20.48 30.12
C MET A 211 -30.92 21.80 30.00
N PRO A 212 -31.56 23.00 29.87
CA PRO A 212 -32.30 23.50 28.71
C PRO A 212 -31.75 24.83 28.12
N THR A 213 -32.30 25.19 26.95
CA THR A 213 -32.23 26.40 26.12
C THR A 213 -32.30 27.76 26.88
N PRO A 214 -31.83 28.88 26.28
CA PRO A 214 -32.76 29.67 25.45
C PRO A 214 -32.18 30.37 24.19
N THR A 215 -32.92 30.19 23.09
CA THR A 215 -33.55 31.22 22.26
C THR A 215 -32.73 32.42 21.73
N LYS A 216 -32.43 32.41 20.42
CA LYS A 216 -33.03 33.35 19.43
C LYS A 216 -32.61 33.04 17.98
N ALA A 217 -33.62 32.88 17.11
CA ALA A 217 -33.54 33.00 15.65
C ALA A 217 -33.51 34.50 15.25
N PRO A 218 -33.16 34.93 14.00
CA PRO A 218 -33.88 34.53 12.78
C PRO A 218 -33.10 34.46 11.43
N LYS A 219 -33.48 33.47 10.61
CA LYS A 219 -33.94 33.54 9.19
C LYS A 219 -33.15 34.39 8.16
N ALA A 220 -32.59 33.72 7.15
CA ALA A 220 -33.05 33.77 5.73
C ALA A 220 -32.12 32.99 4.77
N THR A 221 -32.73 32.18 3.91
CA THR A 221 -32.21 31.70 2.61
C THR A 221 -32.75 32.67 1.54
N PRO A 222 -32.01 33.00 0.46
CA PRO A 222 -32.09 32.19 -0.77
C PRO A 222 -30.81 32.11 -1.65
N THR A 223 -30.72 30.97 -2.35
CA THR A 223 -30.35 30.80 -3.77
C THR A 223 -28.92 31.02 -4.29
N LYS A 224 -28.36 29.88 -4.72
CA LYS A 224 -27.38 29.56 -5.77
C LYS A 224 -27.01 30.68 -6.77
N THR A 225 -25.71 30.79 -7.08
CA THR A 225 -25.11 30.58 -8.42
C THR A 225 -23.58 30.71 -8.32
N ALA A 226 -22.87 29.78 -8.97
CA ALA A 226 -21.42 29.74 -9.08
C ALA A 226 -20.89 30.80 -10.06
N THR A 227 -19.71 31.37 -9.79
CA THR A 227 -18.55 31.46 -10.71
C THR A 227 -17.38 32.18 -10.02
N SER A 228 -16.23 31.48 -10.00
CA SER A 228 -14.83 31.96 -9.98
C SER A 228 -14.53 33.39 -9.49
N SER A 229 -13.82 33.54 -8.37
CA SER A 229 -12.85 34.62 -8.11
C SER A 229 -12.08 34.39 -6.81
N ALA A 230 -10.82 34.85 -6.81
CA ALA A 230 -9.92 34.96 -5.68
C ALA A 230 -10.63 35.35 -4.36
N SER A 231 -10.42 34.57 -3.30
CA SER A 231 -11.03 34.81 -2.00
C SER A 231 -10.28 35.91 -1.25
N THR A 232 -10.74 37.15 -1.41
CA THR A 232 -10.61 38.19 -0.39
C THR A 232 -11.44 37.75 0.82
N GLN A 233 -10.80 37.04 1.77
CA GLN A 233 -11.42 36.71 3.05
C GLN A 233 -11.51 38.00 3.91
N PRO A 234 -12.67 38.35 4.48
CA PRO A 234 -12.79 39.46 5.42
C PRO A 234 -11.88 39.21 6.64
N ASP A 235 -11.27 40.28 7.17
CA ASP A 235 -10.32 40.20 8.28
C ASP A 235 -11.00 39.55 9.51
N PRO A 236 -10.50 38.40 10.02
CA PRO A 236 -11.12 37.72 11.14
C PRO A 236 -11.08 38.58 12.41
N ALA A 237 -12.16 38.53 13.21
CA ALA A 237 -12.18 39.14 14.52
C ALA A 237 -11.08 38.52 15.43
N LYS A 238 -10.47 39.34 16.28
CA LYS A 238 -9.45 38.91 17.25
C LYS A 238 -10.02 37.90 18.25
N PRO A 239 -9.26 36.86 18.68
CA PRO A 239 -7.87 36.58 18.30
C PRO A 239 -7.77 35.87 16.94
N PHE A 240 -6.71 36.18 16.18
CA PHE A 240 -6.44 35.54 14.88
C PHE A 240 -4.96 35.24 14.70
N VAL A 241 -4.63 34.44 13.69
CA VAL A 241 -3.27 34.14 13.27
C VAL A 241 -3.01 34.58 11.84
N ILE A 242 -1.79 35.07 11.58
CA ILE A 242 -1.27 35.37 10.25
C ILE A 242 -0.30 34.26 9.84
N ILE A 243 -0.48 33.69 8.66
CA ILE A 243 0.42 32.65 8.14
C ILE A 243 1.72 33.31 7.63
N LYS A 244 2.87 32.89 8.17
CA LYS A 244 4.19 33.40 7.75
C LYS A 244 4.66 32.68 6.48
N ASP A 245 5.70 33.21 5.86
CA ASP A 245 6.38 32.54 4.75
C ASP A 245 6.91 31.17 5.17
N THR A 246 6.72 30.19 4.29
CA THR A 246 7.20 28.82 4.46
C THR A 246 8.09 28.43 3.28
N PRO A 247 9.11 27.57 3.47
CA PRO A 247 9.96 27.10 2.38
C PRO A 247 9.20 26.37 1.25
N THR A 248 8.01 25.86 1.57
CA THR A 248 7.14 25.13 0.63
C THR A 248 6.11 26.00 -0.08
N GLY A 249 6.02 27.29 0.26
CA GLY A 249 5.03 28.21 -0.31
C GLY A 249 3.59 28.03 0.22
N PHE A 250 3.36 27.10 1.15
CA PHE A 250 2.08 26.86 1.83
C PHE A 250 2.31 26.19 3.19
N LEU A 251 1.40 26.41 4.13
CA LEU A 251 1.36 25.77 5.43
C LEU A 251 0.25 24.71 5.48
N ARG A 252 0.58 23.54 6.03
CA ARG A 252 -0.36 22.42 6.19
C ARG A 252 -1.23 22.64 7.42
N VAL A 253 -2.53 22.42 7.23
CA VAL A 253 -3.51 22.29 8.32
C VAL A 253 -3.72 20.81 8.58
N ARG A 254 -3.65 20.39 9.84
CA ARG A 254 -3.73 18.98 10.26
C ARG A 254 -4.93 18.73 11.15
N MET A 255 -5.36 17.48 11.28
CA MET A 255 -6.49 17.14 12.14
C MET A 255 -6.14 17.17 13.64
N GLU A 256 -4.87 17.00 14.00
CA GLU A 256 -4.37 17.03 15.37
C GLU A 256 -3.09 17.89 15.46
N PRO A 257 -2.72 18.41 16.65
CA PRO A 257 -1.53 19.24 16.86
C PRO A 257 -0.24 18.41 16.88
N THR A 258 -0.01 17.59 15.86
CA THR A 258 1.20 16.77 15.71
C THR A 258 1.69 16.78 14.26
N THR A 259 3.00 16.62 14.05
CA THR A 259 3.60 16.56 12.70
C THR A 259 3.28 15.26 11.96
N SER A 260 2.82 14.23 12.67
CA SER A 260 2.42 12.93 12.11
C SER A 260 0.93 12.85 11.78
N ALA A 261 0.12 13.82 12.20
CA ALA A 261 -1.31 13.83 11.96
C ALA A 261 -1.68 14.10 10.50
N THR A 262 -2.80 13.54 10.05
CA THR A 262 -3.32 13.71 8.69
C THR A 262 -3.52 15.19 8.33
N GLU A 263 -3.05 15.57 7.15
CA GLU A 263 -3.29 16.89 6.56
C GLU A 263 -4.79 17.04 6.22
N SER A 264 -5.45 17.97 6.89
CA SER A 264 -6.86 18.33 6.70
C SER A 264 -7.03 19.38 5.59
N GLY A 265 -6.00 20.18 5.33
CA GLY A 265 -5.98 21.19 4.28
C GLY A 265 -4.66 21.95 4.17
N ARG A 266 -4.64 22.99 3.35
CA ARG A 266 -3.49 23.91 3.16
C ARG A 266 -3.96 25.35 3.24
N VAL A 267 -3.10 26.19 3.80
CA VAL A 267 -3.28 27.65 3.88
C VAL A 267 -2.02 28.33 3.36
N ASN A 268 -2.17 29.52 2.78
CA ASN A 268 -1.08 30.22 2.11
C ASN A 268 -0.48 31.32 2.99
N PRO A 269 0.82 31.66 2.82
CA PRO A 269 1.43 32.81 3.48
C PRO A 269 0.65 34.11 3.24
N GLY A 270 0.54 34.94 4.27
CA GLY A 270 -0.20 36.21 4.26
C GLY A 270 -1.70 36.08 4.55
N GLU A 271 -2.27 34.88 4.52
CA GLU A 271 -3.68 34.66 4.90
C GLU A 271 -3.87 34.78 6.42
N LYS A 272 -5.09 35.19 6.81
CA LYS A 272 -5.48 35.39 8.21
C LYS A 272 -6.62 34.47 8.58
N TYR A 273 -6.50 33.81 9.73
CA TYR A 273 -7.51 32.87 10.22
C TYR A 273 -7.84 33.10 11.69
N HIS A 274 -9.12 32.97 12.05
CA HIS A 274 -9.54 33.06 13.44
C HIS A 274 -8.91 31.93 14.27
N LEU A 275 -8.41 32.29 15.46
CA LEU A 275 -7.75 31.37 16.37
C LEU A 275 -8.76 30.86 17.41
N GLU A 276 -8.98 29.55 17.40
CA GLU A 276 -9.95 28.89 18.29
C GLU A 276 -9.26 28.32 19.52
N ASP A 277 -8.10 27.67 19.33
CA ASP A 277 -7.36 27.03 20.42
C ASP A 277 -5.84 27.06 20.20
N THR A 278 -5.07 26.90 21.28
CA THR A 278 -3.62 26.81 21.28
C THR A 278 -3.15 25.66 22.15
N LYS A 279 -2.43 24.70 21.56
CA LYS A 279 -1.93 23.52 22.27
C LYS A 279 -0.52 23.16 21.83
N SER A 280 0.41 23.11 22.77
CA SER A 280 1.78 22.60 22.56
C SER A 280 2.50 23.18 21.33
N GLY A 281 2.40 24.49 21.09
CA GLY A 281 3.02 25.15 19.94
C GLY A 281 2.26 25.02 18.61
N TRP A 282 1.02 24.53 18.66
CA TRP A 282 0.09 24.49 17.53
C TRP A 282 -1.09 25.41 17.77
N TYR A 283 -1.62 25.95 16.67
CA TYR A 283 -2.77 26.82 16.66
C TYR A 283 -3.90 26.15 15.91
N GLN A 284 -5.07 26.05 16.53
CA GLN A 284 -6.28 25.57 15.87
C GLN A 284 -6.96 26.75 15.18
N ILE A 285 -7.10 26.65 13.87
CA ILE A 285 -7.69 27.66 13.03
C ILE A 285 -8.99 27.17 12.41
N LYS A 286 -9.91 28.10 12.17
CA LYS A 286 -11.06 27.87 11.33
C LYS A 286 -10.73 28.26 9.89
N TYR A 287 -10.67 27.27 9.00
CA TYR A 287 -10.35 27.42 7.59
C TYR A 287 -11.49 26.88 6.71
N ASP A 288 -11.58 27.33 5.45
CA ASP A 288 -12.66 26.99 4.52
C ASP A 288 -14.08 27.31 5.06
N GLY A 289 -14.18 28.41 5.81
CA GLY A 289 -15.42 28.97 6.36
C GLY A 289 -16.08 28.19 7.50
N THR A 290 -15.80 26.89 7.65
CA THR A 290 -16.49 26.02 8.64
C THR A 290 -15.61 24.94 9.27
N ARG A 291 -14.44 24.63 8.71
CA ARG A 291 -13.61 23.51 9.17
C ARG A 291 -12.56 23.95 10.17
N LEU A 292 -12.33 23.15 11.21
CA LEU A 292 -11.27 23.39 12.18
C LEU A 292 -10.07 22.52 11.88
N GLY A 293 -8.87 23.05 12.11
CA GLY A 293 -7.65 22.25 12.00
C GLY A 293 -6.43 22.95 12.58
N TRP A 294 -5.40 22.16 12.83
CA TRP A 294 -4.19 22.56 13.53
C TRP A 294 -3.08 22.94 12.57
N ILE A 295 -2.56 24.14 12.71
CA ILE A 295 -1.35 24.60 12.04
C ILE A 295 -0.20 24.73 13.04
N SER A 296 1.03 24.57 12.54
CA SER A 296 2.20 24.69 13.40
C SER A 296 2.49 26.16 13.71
N GLY A 297 2.57 26.51 15.00
CA GLY A 297 2.79 27.89 15.45
C GLY A 297 4.16 28.46 15.06
N GLN A 298 5.12 27.62 14.67
CA GLN A 298 6.42 28.07 14.15
C GLN A 298 6.27 28.86 12.83
N TYR A 299 5.21 28.61 12.05
CA TYR A 299 4.93 29.25 10.76
C TYR A 299 3.70 30.17 10.81
N ALA A 300 3.28 30.57 12.01
CA ALA A 300 2.14 31.46 12.20
C ALA A 300 2.44 32.50 13.29
N GLU A 301 1.84 33.68 13.18
CA GLU A 301 1.93 34.74 14.16
C GLU A 301 0.56 34.99 14.79
N LYS A 302 0.46 34.89 16.12
CA LYS A 302 -0.77 35.16 16.87
C LYS A 302 -0.91 36.65 17.09
N VAL A 303 -2.09 37.19 16.78
CA VAL A 303 -2.50 38.56 17.06
C VAL A 303 -3.73 38.53 17.97
N GLU A 304 -3.58 39.12 19.16
CA GLU A 304 -4.64 39.27 20.17
C GLU A 304 -5.40 40.58 20.02
#